data_AF-B3RSG0-F1
#
_entry.id   AF-B3RSG0-F1
#
_cell.length_a   1.000
_cell.length_b   1.000
_cell.length_c   1.000
_cell.angle_alpha   90.00
_cell.angle_beta   90.00
_cell.angle_gamma   90.00
#
_symmetry.space_group_name_H-M   'P 1'
#
loop_
_entity.id
_entity.type
_entity.pdbx_description
1 polymer ?
#
loop_
_entity_poly.entity_id
_entity_poly.type
_entity_poly.pdbx_seq_one_letter_code
_entity_poly.pdbx_strand_id
1 'polypeptide(L)'
;EQPLFTTSAHVFEIDPETKKSWLPSSKLAVPVSFYCDPMRSHHRIISVDGTKVIVNSSITQNMHFMKTSAKFGQWSDARANTVYGLGFSSESDLNKVS
;
A
#
# COMPACT_ATOMS: atom_id res chain seq x y z
N GLU A 1 16.77 3.80 -6.86
CA GLU A 1 15.76 4.77 -6.38
C GLU A 1 15.77 4.71 -4.85
N GLN A 2 15.80 5.86 -4.16
CA GLN A 2 15.73 5.90 -2.69
C GLN A 2 14.29 6.25 -2.28
N PRO A 3 13.70 5.55 -1.30
CA PRO A 3 12.34 5.87 -0.87
C PRO A 3 12.30 7.23 -0.17
N LEU A 4 11.25 8.00 -0.45
CA LEU A 4 10.97 9.25 0.25
C LEU A 4 10.51 8.98 1.68
N PHE A 5 9.74 7.91 1.85
CA PHE A 5 9.15 7.52 3.12
C PHE A 5 9.00 6.00 3.20
N THR A 6 9.26 5.43 4.36
CA THR A 6 9.05 4.01 4.64
C THR A 6 8.36 3.85 5.98
N THR A 7 7.35 2.99 6.03
CA THR A 7 6.60 2.64 7.24
C THR A 7 6.44 1.13 7.34
N SER A 8 6.03 0.63 8.51
CA SER A 8 5.77 -0.80 8.72
C SER A 8 4.27 -1.05 8.80
N ALA A 9 3.76 -1.99 8.02
CA ALA A 9 2.33 -2.34 8.00
C ALA A 9 2.11 -3.81 7.57
N HIS A 10 0.98 -4.39 7.99
CA HIS A 10 0.48 -5.62 7.39
C HIS A 10 -0.16 -5.29 6.05
N VAL A 11 0.17 -6.05 5.02
CA VAL A 11 -0.33 -5.83 3.66
C VAL A 11 -1.47 -6.79 3.37
N PHE A 12 -2.53 -6.25 2.76
CA PHE A 12 -3.68 -6.99 2.29
C PHE A 12 -3.98 -6.66 0.83
N GLU A 13 -4.58 -7.60 0.13
CA GLU A 13 -5.20 -7.40 -1.18
C GLU A 13 -6.67 -7.79 -1.10
N ILE A 14 -7.52 -7.10 -1.85
CA ILE A 14 -8.91 -7.53 -1.97
C ILE A 14 -8.98 -8.84 -2.75
N ASP A 15 -9.81 -9.76 -2.29
CA ASP A 15 -10.07 -11.01 -2.98
C ASP A 15 -10.48 -10.72 -4.44
N PRO A 16 -9.72 -11.22 -5.43
CA PRO A 16 -9.97 -10.90 -6.83
C PRO A 16 -11.26 -11.52 -7.37
N GLU A 17 -11.78 -12.58 -6.75
CA GLU A 17 -13.01 -13.26 -7.14
C GLU A 17 -14.23 -12.58 -6.52
N THR A 18 -14.21 -12.38 -5.21
CA THR A 18 -15.39 -11.86 -4.50
C THR A 18 -15.45 -10.34 -4.42
N LYS A 19 -14.29 -9.66 -4.50
CA LYS A 19 -14.11 -8.21 -4.29
C LYS A 19 -14.76 -7.69 -2.99
N LYS A 20 -14.86 -8.56 -1.98
CA LYS A 20 -15.59 -8.29 -0.72
C LYS A 20 -14.79 -8.59 0.54
N SER A 21 -13.77 -9.43 0.45
CA SER A 21 -12.93 -9.83 1.57
C SER A 21 -11.48 -9.38 1.36
N TRP A 22 -10.77 -9.21 2.46
CA TRP A 22 -9.33 -8.91 2.48
C TRP A 22 -8.54 -10.21 2.65
N LEU A 23 -7.58 -10.44 1.77
CA LEU A 23 -6.64 -11.55 1.85
C LEU A 23 -5.29 -11.01 2.35
N PRO A 24 -4.65 -11.64 3.35
CA PRO A 24 -3.35 -11.19 3.84
C PRO A 24 -2.26 -11.51 2.82
N SER A 25 -1.53 -10.48 2.38
CA SER A 25 -0.37 -10.61 1.49
C SER A 25 0.93 -10.79 2.27
N SER A 26 0.96 -10.42 3.56
CA SER A 26 2.07 -10.65 4.49
C SER A 26 1.58 -11.28 5.80
N LYS A 27 2.41 -12.13 6.43
CA LYS A 27 2.11 -12.74 7.74
C LYS A 27 2.42 -11.82 8.92
N LEU A 28 3.41 -10.95 8.75
CA LEU A 28 3.86 -9.97 9.73
C LEU A 28 3.79 -8.57 9.12
N ALA A 29 4.00 -7.55 9.95
CA ALA A 29 4.21 -6.20 9.46
C ALA A 29 5.53 -6.14 8.68
N VAL A 30 5.47 -5.59 7.48
CA VAL A 30 6.60 -5.49 6.55
C VAL A 30 6.83 -4.03 6.16
N PRO A 31 8.05 -3.68 5.73
CA PRO A 31 8.34 -2.36 5.21
C PRO A 31 7.52 -2.06 3.96
N VAL A 32 6.83 -0.93 3.95
CA VAL A 32 6.12 -0.35 2.82
C VAL A 32 6.77 0.98 2.50
N SER A 33 7.36 1.06 1.31
CA SER A 33 8.17 2.20 0.87
C SER A 33 7.47 2.97 -0.22
N PHE A 34 7.40 4.28 -0.04
CA PHE A 34 6.79 5.24 -0.94
C PHE A 34 7.91 5.97 -1.69
N TYR A 35 7.92 5.80 -3.01
CA TYR A 35 8.82 6.45 -3.94
C TYR A 35 8.05 7.56 -4.62
N CYS A 36 8.59 8.77 -4.59
CA CYS A 36 8.05 9.93 -5.26
C CYS A 36 9.17 10.47 -6.14
N ASP A 37 8.94 10.55 -7.45
CA ASP A 37 9.78 11.31 -8.37
C ASP A 37 9.03 12.61 -8.73
N PRO A 38 9.40 13.75 -8.12
CA PRO A 38 8.76 15.04 -8.39
C PRO A 38 8.94 15.50 -9.83
N MET A 39 10.00 15.06 -10.53
CA MET A 39 10.30 15.47 -11.90
C MET A 39 9.57 14.64 -12.95
N ARG A 40 9.22 13.38 -12.63
CA ARG A 40 8.56 12.46 -13.56
C ARG A 40 7.07 12.27 -13.29
N SER A 41 6.52 12.94 -12.28
CA SER A 41 5.15 12.71 -11.77
C SER A 41 4.85 11.24 -11.49
N HIS A 42 5.90 10.45 -11.25
CA HIS A 42 5.81 9.00 -11.12
C HIS A 42 6.01 8.66 -9.65
N HIS A 43 4.98 8.08 -9.07
CA HIS A 43 4.97 7.71 -7.67
C HIS A 43 4.74 6.20 -7.58
N ARG A 44 5.41 5.53 -6.65
CA ARG A 44 5.27 4.08 -6.48
C ARG A 44 5.21 3.70 -5.02
N ILE A 45 4.45 2.66 -4.73
CA ILE A 45 4.45 1.99 -3.44
C ILE A 45 5.05 0.61 -3.68
N ILE A 46 6.10 0.28 -2.95
CA ILE A 46 6.77 -1.01 -3.05
C ILE A 46 6.86 -1.63 -1.67
N SER A 47 6.50 -2.91 -1.58
CA SER A 47 6.71 -3.73 -0.39
C SER A 47 7.12 -5.13 -0.81
N VAL A 48 8.05 -5.70 -0.06
CA VAL A 48 8.64 -7.02 -0.30
C VAL A 48 8.57 -7.80 1.01
N ASP A 49 8.07 -9.04 0.94
CA ASP A 49 8.10 -10.01 2.03
C ASP A 49 9.12 -11.09 1.69
N GLY A 50 10.26 -11.09 2.39
CA GLY A 50 11.43 -11.89 2.04
C GLY A 50 11.97 -11.54 0.65
N THR A 51 11.81 -12.42 -0.33
CA THR A 51 12.19 -12.21 -1.74
C THR A 51 10.99 -11.94 -2.65
N LYS A 52 9.76 -12.01 -2.12
CA LYS A 52 8.53 -11.85 -2.90
C LYS A 52 8.08 -10.41 -2.87
N VAL A 53 7.91 -9.82 -4.04
CA VAL A 53 7.24 -8.51 -4.17
C VAL A 53 5.75 -8.71 -3.92
N ILE A 54 5.22 -8.04 -2.90
CA ILE A 54 3.82 -8.14 -2.49
C ILE A 54 3.03 -6.85 -2.76
N VAL A 55 3.72 -5.72 -2.93
CA VAL A 55 3.14 -4.48 -3.46
C VAL A 55 4.12 -3.93 -4.48
N ASN A 56 3.59 -3.60 -5.66
CA ASN A 56 4.31 -2.85 -6.68
C ASN A 56 3.30 -1.96 -7.42
N SER A 57 2.81 -0.95 -6.71
CA SER A 57 1.76 -0.08 -7.19
C SER A 57 2.34 1.20 -7.76
N SER A 58 1.84 1.64 -8.92
CA SER A 58 2.17 2.95 -9.48
C SER A 58 1.07 3.93 -9.13
N ILE A 59 1.35 4.88 -8.24
CA ILE A 59 0.39 5.92 -7.86
C ILE A 59 0.23 6.86 -9.04
N THR A 60 -0.99 6.92 -9.57
CA THR A 60 -1.40 7.88 -10.60
C THR A 60 -2.11 9.07 -9.96
N GLN A 61 -2.26 10.19 -10.67
CA GLN A 61 -2.94 11.39 -10.13
C GLN A 61 -4.37 11.12 -9.62
N ASN A 62 -5.03 10.08 -10.14
CA ASN A 62 -6.39 9.69 -9.75
C ASN A 62 -6.42 8.65 -8.61
N MET A 63 -5.27 8.20 -8.13
CA MET A 63 -5.19 7.21 -7.06
C MET A 63 -5.33 7.89 -5.71
N HIS A 64 -6.40 7.54 -4.98
CA HIS A 64 -6.72 8.13 -3.68
C HIS A 64 -6.54 7.09 -2.56
N PHE A 65 -5.69 7.40 -1.58
CA PHE A 65 -5.57 6.60 -0.37
C PHE A 65 -6.72 6.92 0.58
N MET A 66 -7.59 5.95 0.84
CA MET A 66 -8.78 6.10 1.67
C MET A 66 -8.59 5.41 3.02
N LYS A 67 -8.78 6.15 4.11
CA LYS A 67 -8.86 5.56 5.46
C LYS A 67 -10.24 4.96 5.68
N THR A 68 -10.29 3.70 6.09
CA THR A 68 -11.57 3.02 6.40
C THR A 68 -11.70 2.63 7.87
N SER A 69 -10.61 2.73 8.65
CA SER A 69 -10.64 2.69 10.11
C SER A 69 -9.48 3.47 10.72
N ALA A 70 -9.42 3.53 12.06
CA ALA A 70 -8.35 4.22 12.78
C ALA A 70 -6.93 3.70 12.46
N LYS A 71 -6.80 2.44 12.01
CA LYS A 71 -5.48 1.83 11.73
C LYS A 71 -5.42 1.15 10.37
N PHE A 72 -6.37 1.42 9.48
CA PHE A 72 -6.44 0.78 8.17
C PHE A 72 -6.77 1.79 7.08
N GLY A 73 -6.03 1.71 5.98
CA GLY A 73 -6.33 2.45 4.76
C GLY A 73 -6.08 1.60 3.53
N GLN A 74 -6.65 2.03 2.41
CA GLN A 74 -6.67 1.28 1.16
C GLN A 74 -6.55 2.19 -0.07
N TRP A 75 -6.15 1.62 -1.20
CA TRP A 75 -6.22 2.29 -2.49
C TRP A 75 -6.47 1.28 -3.61
N SER A 76 -7.03 1.76 -4.71
CA SER A 76 -7.23 0.96 -5.92
C SER A 76 -6.08 1.18 -6.89
N ASP A 77 -5.46 0.09 -7.38
CA ASP A 77 -4.50 0.13 -8.47
C ASP A 77 -5.14 -0.47 -9.73
N ALA A 78 -5.49 0.39 -10.68
CA ALA A 78 -6.13 -0.01 -11.93
C ALA A 78 -5.20 -0.84 -12.83
N ARG A 79 -3.87 -0.62 -12.76
CA ARG A 79 -2.89 -1.34 -13.58
C ARG A 79 -2.69 -2.76 -13.06
N ALA A 80 -2.64 -2.92 -11.74
CA ALA A 80 -2.57 -4.23 -11.10
C ALA A 80 -3.96 -4.92 -10.99
N ASN A 81 -5.04 -4.22 -11.34
CA ASN A 81 -6.43 -4.68 -11.23
C ASN A 81 -6.79 -5.20 -9.83
N THR A 82 -6.29 -4.52 -8.80
CA THR A 82 -6.45 -4.91 -7.40
C THR A 82 -6.66 -3.70 -6.51
N VAL A 83 -7.12 -3.96 -5.28
CA VAL A 83 -7.19 -2.97 -4.21
C VAL A 83 -6.25 -3.44 -3.12
N TYR A 84 -5.30 -2.59 -2.75
CA TYR A 84 -4.37 -2.84 -1.67
C TYR A 84 -4.89 -2.23 -0.37
N GLY A 85 -4.59 -2.88 0.74
CA GLY A 85 -4.91 -2.44 2.09
C GLY A 85 -3.68 -2.51 2.99
N LEU A 86 -3.54 -1.55 3.89
CA LEU A 86 -2.46 -1.49 4.87
C LEU A 86 -3.05 -1.39 6.28
N GLY A 87 -2.68 -2.36 7.12
CA GLY A 87 -2.99 -2.37 8.55
C GLY A 87 -1.78 -1.92 9.38
N PHE A 88 -1.92 -0.79 10.07
CA PHE A 88 -0.86 -0.15 10.84
C PHE A 88 -0.90 -0.53 12.33
N SER A 89 0.23 -0.39 13.01
CA SER A 89 0.34 -0.55 14.47
C SER A 89 -0.46 0.50 15.24
N SER A 90 -0.49 1.74 14.73
CA SER A 90 -1.13 2.89 15.37
C SER A 90 -1.82 3.79 14.35
N GLU A 91 -2.76 4.60 14.82
CA GLU A 91 -3.40 5.64 14.01
C GLU A 91 -2.40 6.71 13.56
N SER A 92 -1.43 7.04 14.43
CA SER A 92 -0.35 7.96 14.10
C SER A 92 0.47 7.49 12.90
N ASP A 93 0.69 6.17 12.75
CA ASP A 93 1.40 5.62 11.59
C ASP A 93 0.57 5.67 10.31
N LEU A 94 -0.75 5.46 10.42
CA LEU A 94 -1.69 5.66 9.30
C LEU A 94 -1.74 7.13 8.86
N ASN A 95 -1.67 8.08 9.81
CA ASN A 95 -1.71 9.51 9.50
C ASN A 95 -0.44 10.02 8.81
N LYS A 96 0.68 9.30 8.88
CA LYS A 96 1.92 9.65 8.15
C LYS A 96 1.84 9.34 6.65
N VAL A 97 0.97 8.42 6.24
CA VAL A 97 0.83 7.99 4.83
C VAL A 97 -0.35 8.64 4.10
N SER A 98 -1.16 9.43 4.81
CA SER A 98 -2.38 10.05 4.27
C SER A 98 -2.19 11.49 3.87
#